data_AF-A0AAQ3UHC7-F1
#
_entry.id   AF-A0AAQ3UHC7-F1
#
_cell.length_a   1.000
_cell.length_b   1.000
_cell.length_c   1.000
_cell.angle_alpha   90.00
_cell.angle_beta   90.00
_cell.angle_gamma   90.00
#
_symmetry.space_group_name_H-M   'P 1'
#
loop_
_entity.id
_entity.type
_entity.pdbx_description
1 polymer ?
#
loop_
_entity_poly.entity_id
_entity_poly.type
_entity_poly.pdbx_seq_one_letter_code
_entity_poly.pdbx_strand_id
1 'polypeptide(L)'
;MLTKEGKRWMKKQMEKKKHWALAFDEGGARYGIKTTNGAESMNNVFKGIRALPVAGIAMYSFAKCNSYFVDRWGKAKLAFDNGARFGAPMAAHLRNEEKLSVMQIGDAYGPDGNLYCVRTAHGSGPGGERFGDRGLNHKSSKYMSPYYDKENTLKI
;
A
#
# COMPACT_ATOMS: atom_id res chain seq x y z
N MET A 1 -23.13 -21.02 -18.78
CA MET A 1 -23.74 -19.92 -19.57
C MET A 1 -24.10 -18.77 -18.64
N LEU A 2 -23.92 -17.50 -19.04
CA LEU A 2 -24.32 -16.35 -18.20
C LEU A 2 -25.84 -16.30 -18.00
N THR A 3 -26.27 -16.03 -16.75
CA THR A 3 -27.67 -15.82 -16.38
C THR A 3 -28.25 -14.57 -17.06
N LYS A 4 -29.58 -14.48 -17.17
CA LYS A 4 -30.25 -13.28 -17.73
C LYS A 4 -29.84 -12.00 -16.99
N GLU A 5 -29.60 -12.08 -15.68
CA GLU A 5 -29.11 -10.98 -14.87
C GLU A 5 -27.66 -10.61 -15.19
N GLY A 6 -26.78 -11.60 -15.32
CA GLY A 6 -25.40 -11.35 -15.74
C GLY A 6 -25.33 -10.65 -17.10
N LYS A 7 -26.18 -11.06 -18.05
CA LYS A 7 -26.29 -10.40 -19.37
C LYS A 7 -26.76 -8.94 -19.26
N ARG A 8 -27.76 -8.66 -18.40
CA ARG A 8 -28.25 -7.28 -18.16
C ARG A 8 -27.19 -6.42 -17.50
N TRP A 9 -26.49 -6.94 -16.49
CA TRP A 9 -25.40 -6.25 -15.83
C TRP A 9 -24.28 -5.91 -16.81
N MET A 10 -23.87 -6.88 -17.64
CA MET A 10 -22.82 -6.66 -18.64
C MET A 10 -23.22 -5.58 -19.65
N LYS A 11 -24.47 -5.57 -20.10
CA LYS A 11 -24.99 -4.52 -20.99
C LYS A 11 -24.91 -3.13 -20.36
N LYS A 12 -25.21 -2.99 -19.06
CA LYS A 12 -25.03 -1.72 -18.32
C LYS A 12 -23.56 -1.29 -18.22
N GLN A 13 -22.63 -2.23 -18.06
CA GLN A 13 -21.20 -1.89 -17.99
C GLN A 13 -20.62 -1.36 -19.31
N MET A 14 -21.27 -1.65 -20.46
CA MET A 14 -20.82 -1.19 -21.77
C MET A 14 -20.77 0.34 -21.89
N GLU A 15 -21.59 1.08 -21.14
CA GLU A 15 -21.53 2.55 -21.09
C GLU A 15 -20.19 3.05 -20.51
N LYS A 16 -19.56 2.25 -19.66
CA LYS A 16 -18.29 2.54 -19.00
C LYS A 16 -17.10 1.86 -19.67
N LYS A 17 -17.27 1.30 -20.88
CA LYS A 17 -16.25 0.49 -21.59
C LYS A 17 -14.86 1.13 -21.67
N LYS A 18 -14.79 2.45 -21.80
CA LYS A 18 -13.53 3.22 -21.80
C LYS A 18 -12.69 3.07 -20.53
N HIS A 19 -13.30 2.65 -19.42
CA HIS A 19 -12.61 2.48 -18.14
C HIS A 19 -12.04 1.07 -17.94
N TRP A 20 -12.44 0.08 -18.74
CA TRP A 20 -12.11 -1.32 -18.48
C TRP A 20 -11.74 -2.15 -19.72
N ALA A 21 -12.07 -1.71 -20.93
CA ALA A 21 -11.72 -2.38 -22.18
C ALA A 21 -10.64 -1.60 -22.93
N LEU A 22 -9.50 -2.24 -23.16
CA LEU A 22 -8.33 -1.63 -23.81
C LEU A 22 -8.64 -1.07 -25.21
N ALA A 23 -9.54 -1.72 -25.95
CA ALA A 23 -9.96 -1.28 -27.29
C ALA A 23 -10.72 0.07 -27.31
N PHE A 24 -11.13 0.58 -26.14
CA PHE A 24 -11.87 1.84 -25.99
C PHE A 24 -11.16 2.84 -25.06
N ASP A 25 -9.87 2.63 -24.78
CA ASP A 25 -9.01 3.52 -23.99
C ASP A 25 -8.55 4.72 -24.84
N GLU A 26 -9.45 5.69 -25.03
CA GLU A 26 -9.14 6.96 -25.71
C GLU A 26 -8.36 7.89 -24.77
N GLY A 27 -7.11 8.21 -25.13
CA GLY A 27 -6.24 9.12 -24.36
C GLY A 27 -5.19 8.44 -23.48
N GLY A 28 -5.09 7.11 -23.49
CA GLY A 28 -3.98 6.34 -22.86
C GLY A 28 -3.91 6.42 -21.33
N ALA A 29 -4.92 7.00 -20.68
CA ALA A 29 -5.00 7.16 -19.24
C ALA A 29 -5.71 5.95 -18.63
N ARG A 30 -4.98 4.84 -18.49
CA ARG A 30 -5.50 3.63 -17.83
C ARG A 30 -5.89 3.90 -16.38
N TYR A 31 -7.16 3.66 -16.06
CA TYR A 31 -7.67 3.56 -14.69
C TYR A 31 -7.40 2.13 -14.18
N GLY A 32 -6.39 1.96 -13.32
CA GLY A 32 -6.09 0.65 -12.72
C GLY A 32 -4.65 0.51 -12.22
N ILE A 33 -4.36 -0.64 -11.59
CA ILE A 33 -3.01 -1.00 -11.14
C ILE A 33 -2.15 -1.24 -12.40
N LYS A 34 -1.37 -0.23 -12.80
CA LYS A 34 -0.48 -0.31 -13.97
C LYS A 34 0.74 -1.20 -13.73
N THR A 35 1.03 -1.54 -12.48
CA THR A 35 2.22 -2.29 -12.11
C THR A 35 1.94 -3.79 -12.12
N THR A 36 2.83 -4.55 -12.78
CA THR A 36 2.83 -6.02 -12.74
C THR A 36 2.91 -6.54 -11.31
N ASN A 37 3.48 -5.75 -10.40
CA ASN A 37 3.54 -6.00 -8.95
C ASN A 37 2.20 -6.42 -8.35
N GLY A 38 1.06 -5.91 -8.86
CA GLY A 38 -0.27 -6.34 -8.41
C GLY A 38 -0.52 -7.83 -8.69
N ALA A 39 -0.30 -8.25 -9.94
CA ALA A 39 -0.42 -9.67 -10.32
C ALA A 39 0.67 -10.54 -9.67
N GLU A 40 1.89 -10.01 -9.51
CA GLU A 40 3.00 -10.71 -8.85
C GLU A 40 2.73 -10.94 -7.36
N SER A 41 2.12 -9.99 -6.65
CA SER A 41 1.72 -10.17 -5.25
C SER A 41 0.75 -11.34 -5.08
N MET A 42 -0.10 -11.59 -6.09
CA MET A 42 -1.07 -12.66 -6.11
C MET A 42 -0.49 -14.00 -6.58
N ASN A 43 0.64 -14.00 -7.30
CA ASN A 43 1.28 -15.23 -7.78
C ASN A 43 1.68 -16.18 -6.64
N ASN A 44 2.10 -15.63 -5.50
CA ASN A 44 2.42 -16.42 -4.31
C ASN A 44 1.16 -16.91 -3.59
N VAL A 45 0.10 -16.10 -3.57
CA VAL A 45 -1.23 -16.52 -3.06
C VAL A 45 -1.78 -17.69 -3.88
N PHE A 46 -1.49 -17.71 -5.18
CA PHE A 46 -1.98 -18.72 -6.11
C PHE A 46 -1.05 -19.92 -6.31
N LYS A 47 0.06 -20.02 -5.57
CA LYS A 47 1.13 -21.00 -5.86
C LYS A 47 0.69 -22.48 -5.81
N GLY A 48 -0.48 -22.81 -5.29
CA GLY A 48 -1.04 -24.17 -5.26
C GLY A 48 -2.45 -24.36 -5.85
N ILE A 49 -3.09 -23.30 -6.35
CA ILE A 49 -4.51 -23.36 -6.77
C ILE A 49 -4.73 -23.10 -8.26
N ARG A 50 -3.64 -22.97 -9.05
CA ARG A 50 -3.73 -22.69 -10.50
C ARG A 50 -4.46 -23.77 -11.30
N ALA A 51 -4.51 -24.99 -10.78
CA ALA A 51 -5.22 -26.12 -11.39
C ALA A 51 -6.73 -26.15 -11.04
N LEU A 52 -7.21 -25.24 -10.16
CA LEU A 52 -8.63 -25.17 -9.82
C LEU A 52 -9.42 -24.45 -10.93
N PRO A 53 -10.72 -24.76 -11.09
CA PRO A 53 -11.61 -23.94 -11.89
C PRO A 53 -11.57 -22.48 -11.43
N VAL A 54 -11.84 -21.52 -12.34
CA VAL A 54 -11.84 -20.07 -12.03
C VAL A 54 -12.70 -19.74 -10.82
N ALA A 55 -13.85 -20.42 -10.67
CA ALA A 55 -14.71 -20.28 -9.49
C ALA A 55 -14.02 -20.73 -8.19
N GLY A 56 -13.26 -21.83 -8.22
CA GLY A 56 -12.47 -22.31 -7.09
C GLY A 56 -11.35 -21.36 -6.70
N ILE A 57 -10.64 -20.79 -7.70
CA ILE A 57 -9.63 -19.76 -7.47
C ILE A 57 -10.25 -18.53 -6.80
N ALA A 58 -11.37 -18.04 -7.32
CA ALA A 58 -12.06 -16.87 -6.78
C ALA A 58 -12.53 -17.10 -5.33
N MET A 59 -13.16 -18.25 -5.05
CA MET A 59 -13.59 -18.61 -3.69
C MET A 59 -12.43 -18.74 -2.72
N TYR A 60 -11.35 -19.42 -3.12
CA TYR A 60 -10.16 -19.57 -2.27
C TYR A 60 -9.53 -18.20 -1.98
N SER A 61 -9.37 -17.36 -3.00
CA SER A 61 -8.84 -16.00 -2.86
C SER A 61 -9.66 -15.20 -1.86
N PHE A 62 -10.98 -15.22 -2.01
CA PHE A 62 -11.89 -14.52 -1.12
C PHE A 62 -11.76 -15.02 0.33
N ALA A 63 -11.78 -16.34 0.54
CA ALA A 63 -11.64 -16.94 1.87
C ALA A 63 -10.31 -16.55 2.53
N LYS A 64 -9.19 -16.63 1.79
CA LYS A 64 -7.87 -16.26 2.31
C LYS A 64 -7.78 -14.78 2.63
N CYS A 65 -8.23 -13.91 1.72
CA CYS A 65 -8.28 -12.47 1.96
C CYS A 65 -9.13 -12.14 3.18
N ASN A 66 -10.33 -12.72 3.29
CA ASN A 66 -11.21 -12.49 4.43
C ASN A 66 -10.54 -12.92 5.75
N SER A 67 -9.96 -14.12 5.81
CA SER A 67 -9.23 -14.58 7.00
C SER A 67 -8.10 -13.64 7.41
N TYR A 68 -7.35 -13.12 6.42
CA TYR A 68 -6.27 -12.17 6.65
C TYR A 68 -6.79 -10.83 7.17
N PHE A 69 -7.85 -10.28 6.58
CA PHE A 69 -8.43 -9.02 7.03
C PHE A 69 -9.03 -9.12 8.43
N VAL A 70 -9.70 -10.23 8.76
CA VAL A 70 -10.25 -10.45 10.11
C VAL A 70 -9.14 -10.51 11.16
N ASP A 71 -8.06 -11.28 10.90
CA ASP A 71 -6.90 -11.34 11.79
C ASP A 71 -6.24 -9.96 11.99
N ARG A 72 -6.00 -9.24 10.88
CA ARG A 72 -5.40 -7.90 10.91
C ARG A 72 -6.27 -6.89 11.64
N TRP A 73 -7.58 -6.95 11.42
CA TRP A 73 -8.53 -6.10 12.12
C TRP A 73 -8.51 -6.38 13.61
N GLY A 74 -8.53 -7.64 14.04
CA GLY A 74 -8.45 -8.00 15.46
C GLY A 74 -7.20 -7.44 16.14
N LYS A 75 -6.03 -7.57 15.49
CA LYS A 75 -4.76 -7.01 15.99
C LYS A 75 -4.78 -5.48 16.04
N ALA A 76 -5.30 -4.83 15.00
CA ALA A 76 -5.41 -3.38 14.94
C ALA A 76 -6.39 -2.83 15.99
N LYS A 77 -7.53 -3.51 16.19
CA LYS A 77 -8.55 -3.20 17.19
C LYS A 77 -7.97 -3.29 18.60
N LEU A 78 -7.30 -4.41 18.92
CA LEU A 78 -6.62 -4.58 20.22
C LEU A 78 -5.61 -3.47 20.49
N ALA A 79 -4.79 -3.12 19.49
CA ALA A 79 -3.83 -2.03 19.64
C ALA A 79 -4.51 -0.68 19.85
N PHE A 80 -5.58 -0.41 19.10
CA PHE A 80 -6.37 0.81 19.25
C PHE A 80 -7.01 0.91 20.64
N ASP A 81 -7.61 -0.17 21.12
CA ASP A 81 -8.24 -0.25 22.44
C ASP A 81 -7.18 -0.09 23.57
N ASN A 82 -5.95 -0.55 23.34
CA ASN A 82 -4.78 -0.30 24.22
C ASN A 82 -4.19 1.12 24.08
N GLY A 83 -4.86 2.02 23.36
CA GLY A 83 -4.47 3.43 23.20
C GLY A 83 -3.48 3.71 22.07
N ALA A 84 -3.13 2.72 21.24
CA ALA A 84 -2.25 2.96 20.10
C ALA A 84 -3.01 3.73 18.99
N ARG A 85 -2.53 4.93 18.68
CA ARG A 85 -3.11 5.79 17.63
C ARG A 85 -2.74 5.35 16.21
N PHE A 86 -1.59 4.69 16.07
CA PHE A 86 -1.05 4.23 14.78
C PHE A 86 -0.57 2.79 14.89
N GLY A 87 -0.55 2.08 13.76
CA GLY A 87 0.16 0.82 13.66
C GLY A 87 1.64 1.00 14.00
N ALA A 88 2.26 -0.01 14.62
CA ALA A 88 3.60 0.18 15.17
C ALA A 88 4.73 0.61 14.19
N PRO A 89 4.70 0.42 12.84
CA PRO A 89 5.79 0.91 11.99
C PRO A 89 5.63 2.42 11.81
N MET A 90 4.39 2.90 11.68
CA MET A 90 4.07 4.31 11.65
C MET A 90 4.41 4.96 12.99
N ALA A 91 4.08 4.31 14.12
CA ALA A 91 4.49 4.82 15.43
C ALA A 91 6.02 4.88 15.58
N ALA A 92 6.75 3.88 15.08
CA ALA A 92 8.21 3.87 15.08
C ALA A 92 8.80 4.95 14.16
N HIS A 93 8.22 5.11 12.97
CA HIS A 93 8.59 6.16 12.03
C HIS A 93 8.37 7.55 12.63
N LEU A 94 7.19 7.81 13.19
CA LEU A 94 6.88 9.08 13.84
C LEU A 94 7.82 9.36 15.02
N ARG A 95 8.13 8.37 15.87
CA ARG A 95 9.14 8.54 16.94
C ARG A 95 10.53 8.86 16.40
N ASN A 96 10.91 8.28 15.27
CA ASN A 96 12.17 8.59 14.62
C ASN A 96 12.16 10.05 14.13
N GLU A 97 11.12 10.45 13.39
CA GLU A 97 10.98 11.82 12.89
C GLU A 97 10.87 12.86 14.01
N GLU A 98 10.21 12.54 15.13
CA GLU A 98 10.14 13.39 16.31
C GLU A 98 11.54 13.67 16.90
N LYS A 99 12.36 12.63 17.07
CA LYS A 99 13.76 12.79 17.53
C LYS A 99 14.58 13.66 16.57
N LEU A 100 14.31 13.55 15.28
CA LEU A 100 15.01 14.31 14.25
C LEU A 100 14.53 15.76 14.22
N SER A 101 13.25 15.99 14.53
CA SER A 101 12.64 17.32 14.60
C SER A 101 13.30 18.22 15.65
N VAL A 102 13.79 17.64 16.75
CA VAL A 102 14.55 18.38 17.79
C VAL A 102 15.78 19.10 17.21
N MET A 103 16.38 18.55 16.15
CA MET A 103 17.56 19.11 15.50
C MET A 103 17.21 20.03 14.32
N GLN A 104 15.93 20.36 14.15
CA GLN A 104 15.42 21.25 13.11
C GLN A 104 15.30 22.66 13.68
N ILE A 105 16.07 23.59 13.12
CA ILE A 105 16.03 25.01 13.49
C ILE A 105 15.41 25.77 12.33
N GLY A 106 14.36 26.54 12.62
CA GLY A 106 13.76 27.45 11.66
C GLY A 106 14.52 28.77 11.64
N ASP A 107 15.03 29.17 10.49
CA ASP A 107 15.63 30.48 10.26
C ASP A 107 14.79 31.28 9.28
N ALA A 108 14.68 32.59 9.53
CA ALA A 108 14.05 33.50 8.58
C ALA A 108 14.82 33.50 7.26
N TYR A 109 14.11 33.34 6.15
CA TYR A 109 14.69 33.39 4.81
C TYR A 109 14.32 34.72 4.15
N GLY A 110 15.29 35.64 4.13
CA GLY A 110 15.15 36.95 3.49
C GLY A 110 14.57 38.04 4.41
N PRO A 111 14.64 39.31 3.97
CA PRO A 111 14.29 40.46 4.80
C PRO A 111 12.77 40.71 4.95
N ASP A 112 11.95 40.34 3.96
CA ASP A 112 10.55 40.84 3.86
C ASP A 112 9.47 39.74 3.72
N GLY A 113 9.80 38.48 4.00
CA GLY A 113 8.86 37.37 3.77
C GLY A 113 8.68 36.51 5.01
N ASN A 114 7.43 36.12 5.30
CA ASN A 114 7.07 35.01 6.20
C ASN A 114 7.56 33.65 5.67
N LEU A 115 8.78 33.60 5.13
CA LEU A 115 9.42 32.44 4.55
C LEU A 115 10.47 31.96 5.54
N TYR A 116 10.39 30.71 5.94
CA TYR A 116 11.28 30.10 6.92
C TYR A 116 12.03 28.95 6.25
N CYS A 117 13.34 28.92 6.41
CA CYS A 117 14.18 27.79 6.05
C CYS A 117 14.34 26.90 7.28
N VAL A 118 14.03 25.60 7.14
CA VAL A 118 14.27 24.63 8.22
C VAL A 118 15.64 23.99 7.98
N ARG A 119 16.65 24.39 8.77
CA ARG A 119 17.95 23.73 8.78
C ARG A 119 17.89 22.51 9.67
N THR A 120 18.37 21.38 9.17
CA THR A 120 18.47 20.13 9.94
C THR A 120 19.93 19.72 10.04
N ALA A 121 20.40 19.29 11.21
CA ALA A 121 21.82 18.92 11.42
C ALA A 121 22.29 17.68 10.64
N HIS A 122 21.38 16.97 9.95
CA HIS A 122 21.69 15.79 9.14
C HIS A 122 21.41 16.10 7.68
N GLY A 123 22.23 15.54 6.77
CA GLY A 123 22.31 15.78 5.32
C GLY A 123 21.03 15.56 4.51
N SER A 124 19.99 16.30 4.86
CA SER A 124 18.77 16.50 4.11
C SER A 124 19.05 17.64 3.15
N GLY A 125 18.89 17.40 1.86
CA GLY A 125 19.09 18.42 0.85
C GLY A 125 18.11 19.59 1.00
N PRO A 126 18.25 20.64 0.17
CA PRO A 126 17.40 21.85 0.23
C PRO A 126 15.88 21.59 0.12
N GLY A 127 15.47 20.40 -0.32
CA GLY A 127 14.07 19.95 -0.38
C GLY A 127 13.64 19.00 0.75
N GLY A 128 14.44 18.79 1.79
CA GLY A 128 14.14 17.85 2.88
C GLY A 128 14.38 16.38 2.56
N GLU A 129 14.87 16.06 1.36
CA GLU A 129 15.21 14.69 0.96
C GLU A 129 16.54 14.24 1.57
N ARG A 130 16.57 13.05 2.17
CA ARG A 130 17.81 12.40 2.62
C ARG A 130 18.51 11.79 1.41
N PHE A 131 19.77 12.15 1.16
CA PHE A 131 20.62 11.35 0.28
C PHE A 131 20.85 9.98 0.94
N GLY A 132 20.25 8.90 0.40
CA GLY A 132 20.61 7.55 0.83
C GLY A 132 19.56 6.44 0.77
N ASP A 133 18.40 6.58 0.14
CA ASP A 133 17.51 5.41 -0.04
C ASP A 133 16.84 5.38 -1.42
N ARG A 134 17.65 5.41 -2.48
CA ARG A 134 17.21 4.92 -3.80
C ARG A 134 17.27 3.39 -3.80
N GLY A 135 16.32 2.79 -3.07
CA GLY A 135 16.10 1.36 -3.04
C GLY A 135 15.12 0.97 -1.95
N LEU A 136 13.87 0.68 -2.30
CA LEU A 136 12.94 0.03 -1.37
C LEU A 136 13.50 -1.34 -0.98
N ASN A 137 14.22 -1.41 0.14
CA ASN A 137 14.68 -2.67 0.71
C ASN A 137 13.49 -3.39 1.34
N HIS A 138 12.73 -4.11 0.52
CA HIS A 138 11.58 -4.94 0.90
C HIS A 138 11.91 -6.06 1.92
N LYS A 139 13.18 -6.23 2.30
CA LYS A 139 13.61 -7.17 3.35
C LYS A 139 13.83 -6.51 4.71
N SER A 140 13.81 -5.18 4.78
CA SER A 140 14.00 -4.43 6.01
C SER A 140 12.72 -4.43 6.86
N SER A 141 12.85 -4.73 8.16
CA SER A 141 11.73 -4.73 9.11
C SER A 141 11.05 -3.36 9.25
N LYS A 142 11.75 -2.27 8.88
CA LYS A 142 11.20 -0.91 8.86
C LYS A 142 10.00 -0.73 7.91
N TYR A 143 9.90 -1.58 6.88
CA TYR A 143 8.84 -1.54 5.87
C TYR A 143 7.83 -2.69 5.99
N MET A 144 8.01 -3.56 6.98
CA MET A 144 7.07 -4.62 7.30
C MET A 144 6.11 -4.13 8.38
N SER A 145 4.87 -4.60 8.35
CA SER A 145 3.93 -4.40 9.46
C SER A 145 4.59 -4.89 10.77
N PRO A 146 4.33 -4.32 11.96
CA PRO A 146 4.88 -4.86 13.20
C PRO A 146 4.20 -6.18 13.59
N TYR A 147 3.05 -6.42 12.98
CA TYR A 147 2.30 -7.65 13.03
C TYR A 147 2.74 -8.62 11.91
N TYR A 148 3.69 -8.20 11.06
CA TYR A 148 4.32 -9.10 10.11
C TYR A 148 5.31 -9.96 10.89
N ASP A 149 4.94 -11.22 10.99
CA ASP A 149 5.82 -12.26 11.47
C ASP A 149 6.40 -13.00 10.25
N LYS A 150 7.73 -13.16 10.23
CA LYS A 150 8.44 -13.91 9.19
C LYS A 150 8.07 -15.39 9.20
N GLU A 151 7.56 -15.94 10.30
CA GLU A 151 7.06 -17.31 10.39
C GLU A 151 5.69 -17.47 9.73
N ASN A 152 4.86 -16.42 9.76
CA ASN A 152 3.61 -16.32 9.01
C ASN A 152 3.81 -15.88 7.55
N THR A 153 5.06 -15.58 7.18
CA THR A 153 5.42 -15.40 5.78
C THR A 153 5.48 -16.78 5.16
N LEU A 154 4.61 -17.03 4.18
CA LEU A 154 4.73 -18.20 3.30
C LEU A 154 6.14 -18.21 2.72
N LYS A 155 7.02 -19.05 3.28
CA LYS A 155 8.34 -19.32 2.70
C LYS A 155 8.12 -20.13 1.43
N ILE A 156 8.70 -19.60 0.35
CA ILE A 156 8.58 -20.04 -1.05
C ILE A 156 9.35 -21.34 -1.26
#